data_AF-A0A8S3G454-F1
#
_entry.id   AF-A0A8S3G454-F1
#
_cell.length_a   1.000
_cell.length_b   1.000
_cell.length_c   1.000
_cell.angle_alpha   90.00
_cell.angle_beta   90.00
_cell.angle_gamma   90.00
#
_symmetry.space_group_name_H-M   'P 1'
#
loop_
_entity.id
_entity.type
_entity.pdbx_description
1 polymer ?
#
loop_
_entity_poly.entity_id
_entity_poly.type
_entity_poly.pdbx_seq_one_letter_code
_entity_poly.pdbx_strand_id
1 'polypeptide(L)'
;MEDCWRDVHIGEAKLRWISPSLRCLLPTVDQETGIKDPNQEPWKTLRNYRLKPDAYGIKALLGIYLGQINDSKIASGTIHIGDSIHVIKQELGFWQKK
;
A
#
# COMPACT_ATOMS: atom_id res chain seq x y z
N MET A 1 -5.17 -10.67 -0.72
CA MET A 1 -5.12 -9.25 -1.12
C MET A 1 -4.46 -8.46 0.00
N GLU A 2 -3.53 -7.59 -0.34
CA GLU A 2 -2.69 -6.79 0.57
C GLU A 2 -3.51 -5.86 1.47
N ASP A 3 -4.67 -5.39 1.00
CA ASP A 3 -5.55 -4.49 1.75
C ASP A 3 -6.03 -5.02 3.12
N CYS A 4 -5.96 -6.35 3.32
CA CYS A 4 -6.38 -7.01 4.56
C CYS A 4 -5.21 -7.41 5.46
N TRP A 5 -3.97 -7.16 5.06
CA TRP A 5 -2.80 -7.53 5.85
C TRP A 5 -2.66 -6.62 7.06
N ARG A 6 -2.55 -7.23 8.26
CA ARG A 6 -2.29 -6.51 9.50
C ARG A 6 -0.85 -6.67 9.93
N ASP A 7 -0.40 -7.91 10.08
CA ASP A 7 0.98 -8.28 10.43
C ASP A 7 1.47 -9.33 9.42
N VAL A 8 2.64 -9.08 8.82
CA VAL A 8 3.21 -9.90 7.73
C VAL A 8 4.70 -10.09 7.96
N HIS A 9 5.19 -11.31 7.71
CA HIS A 9 6.61 -11.61 7.67
C HIS A 9 7.03 -11.90 6.22
N ILE A 10 8.12 -11.29 5.77
CA ILE A 10 8.73 -11.50 4.46
C ILE A 10 10.22 -11.66 4.69
N GLY A 11 10.79 -12.82 4.37
CA GLY A 11 12.18 -13.13 4.72
C GLY A 11 12.41 -12.91 6.22
N GLU A 12 13.35 -12.02 6.56
CA GLU A 12 13.66 -11.65 7.96
C GLU A 12 12.83 -10.46 8.46
N ALA A 13 12.10 -9.76 7.58
CA ALA A 13 11.38 -8.55 7.92
C ALA A 13 10.02 -8.85 8.55
N LYS A 14 9.78 -8.30 9.74
CA LYS A 14 8.47 -8.26 10.38
C LYS A 14 7.81 -6.91 10.11
N LEU A 15 6.67 -6.92 9.45
CA LEU A 15 5.99 -5.74 8.95
C LEU A 15 4.60 -5.61 9.53
N ARG A 16 4.22 -4.40 9.96
CA ARG A 16 2.88 -4.06 10.44
C ARG A 16 2.26 -2.99 9.58
N TRP A 17 0.97 -3.16 9.32
CA TRP A 17 0.15 -2.15 8.66
C TRP A 17 0.15 -0.82 9.41
N ILE A 18 0.36 0.26 8.66
CA ILE A 18 0.28 1.64 9.14
C ILE A 18 -0.99 2.33 8.61
N SER A 19 -1.18 2.34 7.29
CA SER A 19 -2.24 3.10 6.63
C SER A 19 -2.41 2.67 5.16
N PRO A 20 -3.55 3.00 4.51
CA PRO A 20 -3.63 2.84 3.05
C PRO A 20 -2.78 3.90 2.34
N SER A 21 -2.33 3.59 1.12
CA SER A 21 -1.57 4.54 0.32
C SER A 21 -2.50 5.40 -0.55
N LEU A 22 -2.57 6.68 -0.19
CA LEU A 22 -3.29 7.71 -0.93
C LEU A 22 -2.52 8.08 -2.20
N ARG A 23 -3.16 7.94 -3.35
CA ARG A 23 -2.54 8.24 -4.64
C ARG A 23 -2.72 9.70 -5.03
N CYS A 24 -1.59 10.37 -5.26
CA CYS A 24 -1.51 11.69 -5.87
C CYS A 24 -1.48 11.56 -7.40
N LEU A 25 -1.17 12.67 -8.10
CA LEU A 25 -1.05 12.70 -9.57
C LEU A 25 0.33 12.23 -10.07
N LEU A 26 1.32 12.00 -9.20
CA LEU A 26 2.65 11.59 -9.62
C LEU A 26 2.66 10.31 -10.49
N PRO A 27 1.84 9.28 -10.22
CA PRO A 27 1.78 8.09 -11.08
C PRO A 27 1.19 8.33 -12.48
N THR A 28 0.69 9.55 -12.77
CA THR A 28 0.24 9.94 -14.11
C THR A 28 1.37 10.42 -15.01
N VAL A 29 2.60 10.49 -14.47
CA VAL A 29 3.79 10.78 -15.25
C VAL A 29 4.34 9.49 -15.80
N ASP A 30 4.47 9.42 -17.12
CA ASP A 30 5.11 8.31 -17.81
C ASP A 30 6.58 8.19 -17.39
N GLN A 31 7.02 6.99 -17.01
CA GLN A 31 8.33 6.78 -16.40
C GLN A 31 9.49 6.85 -17.39
N GLU A 32 9.24 6.58 -18.68
CA GLU A 32 10.28 6.59 -19.72
C GLU A 32 10.49 8.01 -20.27
N THR A 33 9.41 8.76 -20.46
CA THR A 33 9.42 10.09 -21.09
C THR A 33 9.42 11.24 -20.09
N GLY A 34 8.96 11.00 -18.86
CA GLY A 34 8.76 12.06 -17.86
C GLY A 34 7.58 12.99 -18.18
N ILE A 35 6.75 12.64 -19.17
CA ILE A 35 5.61 13.46 -19.60
C ILE A 35 4.38 13.04 -18.81
N LYS A 36 3.63 14.01 -18.32
CA LYS A 36 2.35 13.77 -17.63
C LYS A 36 1.26 13.44 -18.64
N ASP A 37 0.48 12.40 -18.36
CA ASP A 37 -0.69 12.04 -19.17
C ASP A 37 -1.74 13.17 -19.14
N PRO A 38 -2.12 13.72 -20.31
CA PRO A 38 -3.15 14.76 -20.39
C PRO A 38 -4.53 14.31 -19.86
N ASN A 39 -4.83 13.02 -19.90
CA ASN A 39 -6.06 12.43 -19.37
C ASN A 39 -5.97 12.09 -17.87
N GLN A 40 -4.81 12.28 -17.25
CA GLN A 40 -4.53 11.99 -15.84
C GLN A 40 -4.77 10.51 -15.48
N GLU A 41 -4.51 9.58 -16.39
CA GLU A 41 -4.51 8.16 -16.06
C GLU A 41 -3.21 7.77 -15.35
N PRO A 42 -3.23 6.80 -14.42
CA PRO A 42 -4.37 5.99 -13.99
C PRO A 42 -5.23 6.64 -12.88
N TRP A 43 -4.93 7.89 -12.49
CA TRP A 43 -5.57 8.54 -11.34
C TRP A 43 -7.09 8.69 -11.53
N LYS A 44 -7.53 9.08 -12.73
CA LYS A 44 -8.96 9.22 -13.06
C LYS A 44 -9.69 7.88 -12.95
N THR A 45 -9.15 6.81 -13.54
CA THR A 45 -9.74 5.47 -13.45
C THR A 45 -9.81 4.95 -12.02
N LEU A 46 -8.74 5.10 -11.23
CA LEU A 46 -8.70 4.64 -9.84
C LEU A 46 -9.79 5.28 -8.98
N ARG A 47 -10.14 6.55 -9.23
CA ARG A 47 -11.19 7.23 -8.47
C ARG A 47 -12.58 6.63 -8.65
N ASN A 48 -12.82 5.86 -9.71
CA ASN A 48 -14.13 5.27 -9.96
C ASN A 48 -14.44 4.07 -9.05
N TYR A 49 -13.41 3.39 -8.52
CA TYR A 49 -13.62 2.15 -7.74
C TYR A 49 -12.70 1.99 -6.52
N ARG A 50 -11.68 2.83 -6.36
CA ARG A 50 -10.74 2.80 -5.23
C ARG A 50 -10.87 4.05 -4.36
N LEU A 51 -12.08 4.51 -4.08
CA LEU A 51 -12.31 5.75 -3.35
C LEU A 51 -13.13 5.47 -2.07
N LYS A 52 -12.76 6.11 -0.95
CA LYS A 52 -13.51 6.05 0.31
C LYS A 52 -13.74 7.49 0.81
N PRO A 53 -14.75 8.19 0.27
CA PRO A 53 -14.98 9.62 0.53
C PRO A 53 -15.06 9.94 2.01
N ASP A 54 -15.76 9.10 2.78
CA ASP A 54 -16.04 9.29 4.20
C ASP A 54 -14.78 9.34 5.08
N ALA A 55 -13.67 8.77 4.62
CA ALA A 55 -12.41 8.71 5.37
C ALA A 55 -11.26 9.48 4.71
N TYR A 56 -11.20 9.51 3.37
CA TYR A 56 -10.02 9.98 2.63
C TYR A 56 -10.35 11.00 1.53
N GLY A 57 -11.59 11.50 1.48
CA GLY A 57 -12.04 12.47 0.50
C GLY A 57 -11.90 11.95 -0.93
N ILE A 58 -11.42 12.80 -1.85
CA ILE A 58 -11.35 12.49 -3.28
C ILE A 58 -10.12 11.66 -3.69
N LYS A 59 -9.25 11.29 -2.74
CA LYS A 59 -8.00 10.59 -3.05
C LYS A 59 -8.27 9.10 -3.25
N ALA A 60 -7.84 8.56 -4.39
CA ALA A 60 -7.90 7.13 -4.62
C ALA A 60 -6.86 6.38 -3.76
N LEU A 61 -7.18 5.14 -3.40
CA LEU A 61 -6.39 4.27 -2.53
C LEU A 61 -5.84 3.11 -3.34
N LEU A 62 -4.52 2.94 -3.36
CA LEU A 62 -3.93 1.77 -4.01
C LEU A 62 -2.67 1.36 -3.27
N GLY A 63 -2.66 0.14 -2.74
CA GLY A 63 -1.60 -0.38 -1.89
C GLY A 63 -1.67 0.16 -0.46
N ILE A 64 -0.74 -0.33 0.36
CA ILE A 64 -0.68 -0.08 1.81
C ILE A 64 0.73 0.34 2.22
N TYR A 65 0.82 1.09 3.31
CA TYR A 65 2.09 1.33 4.01
C TYR A 65 2.27 0.29 5.10
N LEU A 66 3.41 -0.40 5.03
CA LEU A 66 3.87 -1.34 6.04
C LEU A 66 5.11 -0.74 6.74
N GLY A 67 5.09 -0.70 8.06
CA GLY A 67 6.22 -0.31 8.89
C GLY A 67 6.93 -1.51 9.45
N GLN A 68 8.26 -1.45 9.53
CA GLN A 68 9.02 -2.49 10.21
C GLN A 68 8.78 -2.45 11.72
N ILE A 69 8.51 -3.60 12.32
CA ILE A 69 8.48 -3.76 13.76
C ILE A 69 9.85 -4.28 14.20
N ASN A 70 10.58 -3.46 14.95
CA ASN A 70 11.79 -3.89 15.62
C ASN A 70 11.43 -4.29 17.05
N ASP A 71 11.50 -5.58 17.36
CA ASP A 71 11.79 -6.01 18.73
C ASP A 71 13.26 -5.70 19.03
N SER A 72 13.59 -5.40 20.29
CA SER A 72 14.88 -4.86 20.78
C SER A 72 16.15 -5.66 20.43
N LYS A 73 16.04 -6.72 19.61
CA LYS A 73 17.14 -7.56 19.12
C LYS A 73 17.32 -7.56 17.59
N ILE A 74 16.39 -7.00 16.80
CA ILE A 74 16.45 -7.05 15.33
C ILE A 74 16.55 -5.62 14.80
N ALA A 75 17.75 -5.25 14.31
CA ALA A 75 18.08 -3.90 13.89
C ALA A 75 17.52 -3.52 12.50
N SER A 76 17.25 -4.51 11.66
CA SER A 76 16.57 -4.45 10.37
C SER A 76 16.56 -5.88 9.81
N GLY A 77 15.65 -6.21 8.90
CA GLY A 77 15.56 -7.54 8.31
C GLY A 77 15.76 -7.41 6.80
N THR A 78 16.50 -8.33 6.20
CA THR A 78 16.72 -8.33 4.75
C THR A 78 15.62 -9.13 4.05
N ILE A 79 15.19 -8.66 2.88
CA ILE A 79 14.25 -9.36 2.00
C ILE A 79 14.90 -9.58 0.63
N HIS A 80 14.62 -10.72 0.02
CA HIS A 80 15.11 -11.09 -1.30
C HIS A 80 13.95 -11.43 -2.24
N ILE A 81 14.20 -11.29 -3.54
CA ILE A 81 13.26 -11.78 -4.56
C ILE A 81 13.10 -13.30 -4.38
N GLY A 82 11.86 -13.75 -4.27
CA GLY A 82 11.52 -15.16 -4.06
C GLY A 82 11.19 -15.50 -2.60
N ASP A 83 11.40 -14.59 -1.65
CA ASP A 83 10.99 -14.82 -0.26
C ASP A 83 9.47 -15.02 -0.16
N SER A 84 9.09 -16.01 0.65
CA SER A 84 7.68 -16.29 0.92
C SER A 84 7.07 -15.20 1.81
N ILE A 85 5.83 -14.84 1.50
CA ILE A 85 5.05 -13.88 2.29
C ILE A 85 4.16 -14.67 3.26
N HIS A 86 4.44 -14.53 4.55
CA HIS A 86 3.65 -15.15 5.61
C HIS A 86 2.76 -14.10 6.28
N VAL A 87 1.46 -14.16 6.01
CA VAL A 87 0.49 -13.26 6.65
C VAL A 87 0.13 -13.82 8.01
N ILE A 88 0.63 -13.19 9.07
CA ILE A 88 0.45 -13.63 10.45
C ILE A 88 -0.95 -13.24 10.96
N LYS A 89 -1.38 -12.03 10.61
CA LYS A 89 -2.70 -11.52 10.97
C LYS A 89 -3.35 -10.81 9.80
N GLN A 90 -4.64 -11.11 9.58
CA GLN A 90 -5.52 -10.38 8.68
C GLN A 90 -6.59 -9.65 9.47
N GLU A 91 -7.00 -8.50 8.97
CA GLU A 91 -8.19 -7.80 9.44
C GLU A 91 -9.05 -7.43 8.24
N LEU A 92 -10.36 -7.27 8.47
CA LEU A 92 -11.24 -6.62 7.51
C LEU A 92 -10.59 -5.28 7.15
N GLY A 93 -10.07 -5.19 5.93
CA GLY A 93 -9.27 -4.06 5.47
C GLY A 93 -10.00 -2.72 5.69
N PHE A 94 -9.27 -1.62 5.53
CA PHE A 94 -9.81 -0.27 5.73
C PHE A 94 -11.09 0.04 4.92
N TRP A 95 -11.43 -0.79 3.93
CA TRP A 95 -12.69 -0.77 3.18
C TRP A 95 -13.95 -1.04 4.02
N GLN A 96 -13.86 -1.79 5.13
CA GLN A 96 -15.05 -2.20 5.90
C GLN A 96 -15.15 -1.60 7.31
N LYS A 97 -14.19 -0.75 7.72
CA LYS A 97 -14.31 0.00 8.99
C LYS A 97 -15.22 1.22 8.77
N LYS A 98 -16.43 1.16 9.35
CA LYS A 98 -17.39 2.26 9.49
C LYS A 98 -16.77 3.40 10.29
#